data_AF-A0A1H0WY79-F1
#
_entry.id   AF-A0A1H0WY79-F1
#
_cell.length_a   1.000
_cell.length_b   1.000
_cell.length_c   1.000
_cell.angle_alpha   90.00
_cell.angle_beta   90.00
_cell.angle_gamma   90.00
#
_symmetry.space_group_name_H-M   'P 1'
#
loop_
_entity.id
_entity.type
_entity.pdbx_description
1 polymer ?
#
loop_
_entity_poly.entity_id
_entity_poly.type
_entity_poly.pdbx_seq_one_letter_code
_entity_poly.pdbx_strand_id
1 'polypeptide(L)'
;MERWFNGAPFRMPREMKFSESPYRLSQLPSAYLDDTIVTMQWAIGFARVRAALDQLQKNWASPAGLLMLKRRIGNQDRAQCWRFGDLSLPAKVLDDTCQVNFSVFGRWSDPLDDFYGAMGEAQIKVAVSGTVTPRGPGSAKVEIDELGFYLRDSYDFNDGNSFISQPLGCWGFDGMQCGIRTSMDVPISEVVVDEDPSVVQGYKYVVQNFDFRRWSEKNQKGGDFMVLSNVHRVRLPFPVRLEW
;
A
#
# COMPACT_ATOMS: atom_id res chain seq x y z
N MET A 1 10.76 -0.64 10.38
CA MET A 1 11.28 0.73 10.62
C MET A 1 12.72 0.93 10.19
N GLU A 2 13.64 -0.01 10.44
CA GLU A 2 15.07 0.21 10.11
C GLU A 2 15.34 0.52 8.63
N ARG A 3 14.69 -0.20 7.70
CA ARG A 3 14.79 0.09 6.26
C ARG A 3 14.49 1.56 5.94
N TRP A 4 13.43 2.08 6.56
CA TRP A 4 12.99 3.45 6.35
C TRP A 4 14.03 4.45 6.85
N PHE A 5 14.45 4.36 8.12
CA PHE A 5 15.44 5.25 8.72
C PHE A 5 16.84 5.17 8.07
N ASN A 6 17.19 4.03 7.46
CA ASN A 6 18.47 3.85 6.78
C ASN A 6 18.44 4.25 5.29
N GLY A 7 17.26 4.50 4.72
CA GLY A 7 17.11 4.92 3.33
C GLY A 7 17.74 6.30 3.06
N ALA A 8 18.14 6.52 1.82
CA ALA A 8 18.52 7.86 1.36
C ALA A 8 17.33 8.83 1.51
N PRO A 9 17.58 10.13 1.77
CA PRO A 9 16.51 11.10 1.94
C PRO A 9 15.76 11.21 0.61
N PHE A 10 14.50 10.82 0.63
CA PHE A 10 13.66 10.82 -0.56
C PHE A 10 12.24 11.19 -0.16
N ARG A 11 11.66 12.08 -0.95
CA ARG A 11 10.28 12.53 -0.80
C ARG A 11 9.48 12.03 -1.99
N MET A 12 8.55 11.12 -1.74
CA MET A 12 7.76 10.52 -2.80
C MET A 12 6.85 11.56 -3.47
N PRO A 13 6.90 11.72 -4.80
CA PRO A 13 5.98 12.59 -5.51
C PRO A 13 4.58 11.95 -5.57
N ARG A 14 3.54 12.79 -5.65
CA ARG A 14 2.13 12.36 -5.68
C ARG A 14 1.89 11.34 -6.81
N GLU A 15 2.44 11.59 -7.98
CA GLU A 15 2.29 10.76 -9.16
C GLU A 15 2.84 9.35 -8.90
N MET A 16 3.96 9.22 -8.18
CA MET A 16 4.51 7.92 -7.79
C MET A 16 3.59 7.18 -6.82
N LYS A 17 3.07 7.89 -5.79
CA LYS A 17 2.12 7.34 -4.81
C LYS A 17 0.86 6.78 -5.45
N PHE A 18 0.38 7.38 -6.53
CA PHE A 18 -0.80 6.93 -7.26
C PHE A 18 -0.50 6.13 -8.53
N SER A 19 0.78 5.86 -8.82
CA SER A 19 1.21 5.16 -10.04
C SER A 19 0.72 5.84 -11.33
N GLU A 20 0.71 7.17 -11.30
CA GLU A 20 0.41 8.05 -12.42
C GLU A 20 1.68 8.31 -13.23
N SER A 21 1.52 8.60 -14.53
CA SER A 21 2.64 8.91 -15.43
C SER A 21 3.53 10.02 -14.86
N PRO A 22 4.86 9.88 -14.86
CA PRO A 22 5.65 8.85 -15.55
C PRO A 22 5.93 7.58 -14.71
N TYR A 23 5.39 7.46 -13.50
CA TYR A 23 5.77 6.40 -12.56
C TYR A 23 4.89 5.17 -12.68
N ARG A 24 5.52 4.02 -12.92
CA ARG A 24 4.88 2.70 -12.89
C ARG A 24 5.57 1.83 -11.84
N LEU A 25 4.79 1.08 -11.07
CA LEU A 25 5.34 0.26 -9.99
C LEU A 25 6.35 -0.77 -10.51
N SER A 26 6.08 -1.37 -11.67
CA SER A 26 7.01 -2.33 -12.28
C SER A 26 8.36 -1.73 -12.70
N GLN A 27 8.45 -0.40 -12.78
CA GLN A 27 9.64 0.34 -13.23
C GLN A 27 10.35 1.07 -12.08
N LEU A 28 9.78 1.05 -10.86
CA LEU A 28 10.41 1.68 -9.71
C LEU A 28 11.68 0.92 -9.28
N PRO A 29 12.80 1.61 -9.04
CA PRO A 29 13.97 1.04 -8.38
C PRO A 29 13.63 0.44 -7.01
N SER A 30 14.37 -0.58 -6.59
CA SER A 30 14.23 -1.18 -5.25
C SER A 30 14.46 -0.20 -4.10
N ALA A 31 15.13 0.92 -4.35
CA ALA A 31 15.27 2.00 -3.36
C ALA A 31 13.92 2.65 -3.00
N TYR A 32 12.95 2.66 -3.93
CA TYR A 32 11.64 3.30 -3.77
C TYR A 32 10.48 2.30 -3.72
N LEU A 33 10.77 1.00 -3.73
CA LEU A 33 9.79 -0.07 -3.70
C LEU A 33 10.29 -1.22 -2.83
N ASP A 34 9.49 -1.60 -1.83
CA ASP A 34 9.65 -2.83 -1.06
C ASP A 34 8.55 -3.81 -1.44
N ASP A 35 8.93 -5.00 -1.91
CA ASP A 35 8.01 -6.11 -2.18
C ASP A 35 8.34 -7.37 -1.34
N THR A 36 8.98 -7.18 -0.18
CA THR A 36 9.59 -8.27 0.62
C THR A 36 9.22 -8.26 2.10
N ILE A 37 9.03 -7.10 2.73
CA ILE A 37 8.80 -6.97 4.17
C ILE A 37 7.38 -7.45 4.52
N VAL A 38 6.38 -6.98 3.78
CA VAL A 38 4.98 -7.28 4.03
C VAL A 38 4.57 -8.46 3.13
N THR A 39 4.15 -9.57 3.74
CA THR A 39 3.66 -10.73 2.98
C THR A 39 2.17 -10.93 3.16
N MET A 40 1.49 -11.47 2.14
CA MET A 40 0.09 -11.88 2.27
C MET A 40 -0.09 -12.99 3.30
N GLN A 41 0.93 -13.84 3.50
CA GLN A 41 0.85 -14.90 4.51
C GLN A 41 0.78 -14.33 5.94
N TRP A 42 1.58 -13.30 6.23
CA TRP A 42 1.47 -12.56 7.48
C TRP A 42 0.13 -11.79 7.55
N ALA A 43 -0.21 -11.04 6.49
CA ALA A 43 -1.38 -10.16 6.50
C ALA A 43 -2.71 -10.92 6.68
N ILE A 44 -2.86 -12.09 6.05
CA ILE A 44 -4.06 -12.95 6.18
C ILE A 44 -4.22 -13.49 7.63
N GLY A 45 -3.19 -13.39 8.48
CA GLY A 45 -3.30 -13.66 9.91
C GLY A 45 -4.31 -12.76 10.64
N PHE A 46 -4.55 -11.56 10.13
CA PHE A 46 -5.44 -10.57 10.75
C PHE A 46 -6.87 -10.65 10.21
N ALA A 47 -7.84 -10.60 11.11
CA ALA A 47 -9.27 -10.76 10.76
C ALA A 47 -9.76 -9.69 9.77
N ARG A 48 -9.32 -8.44 9.91
CA ARG A 48 -9.70 -7.34 8.99
C ARG A 48 -9.20 -7.56 7.57
N VAL A 49 -8.01 -8.13 7.39
CA VAL A 49 -7.45 -8.43 6.06
C VAL A 49 -8.24 -9.57 5.42
N ARG A 50 -8.57 -10.62 6.17
CA ARG A 50 -9.45 -11.70 5.67
C ARG A 50 -10.81 -11.17 5.24
N ALA A 51 -11.43 -10.31 6.04
CA ALA A 51 -12.71 -9.71 5.70
C ALA A 51 -12.63 -8.86 4.41
N ALA A 52 -11.58 -8.05 4.26
CA ALA A 52 -11.36 -7.24 3.06
C ALA A 52 -11.10 -8.11 1.82
N LEU A 53 -10.33 -9.19 1.97
CA LEU A 53 -10.07 -10.18 0.92
C LEU A 53 -11.37 -10.86 0.49
N ASP A 54 -12.16 -11.39 1.43
CA ASP A 54 -13.45 -12.03 1.15
C ASP A 54 -14.42 -11.09 0.45
N GLN A 55 -14.49 -9.84 0.91
CA GLN A 55 -15.35 -8.82 0.30
C GLN A 55 -14.89 -8.49 -1.12
N LEU A 56 -13.58 -8.30 -1.34
CA LEU A 56 -13.05 -8.02 -2.67
C LEU A 56 -13.19 -9.23 -3.60
N GLN A 57 -13.01 -10.44 -3.09
CA GLN A 57 -13.23 -11.67 -3.86
C GLN A 57 -14.69 -11.83 -4.30
N LYS A 58 -15.66 -11.41 -3.49
CA LYS A 58 -17.09 -11.43 -3.89
C LYS A 58 -17.43 -10.34 -4.90
N ASN A 59 -16.75 -9.19 -4.83
CA ASN A 59 -17.10 -7.98 -5.57
C ASN A 59 -16.05 -7.54 -6.59
N TRP A 60 -15.09 -8.40 -6.96
CA TRP A 60 -14.00 -8.03 -7.86
C TRP A 60 -14.55 -7.58 -9.23
N ALA A 61 -15.61 -8.22 -9.69
CA ALA A 61 -16.33 -7.95 -10.94
C ALA A 61 -17.38 -6.84 -10.80
N SER A 62 -17.10 -5.80 -10.01
CA SER A 62 -17.94 -4.59 -9.96
C SER A 62 -18.00 -3.89 -11.34
N PRO A 63 -18.95 -2.99 -11.60
CA PRO A 63 -18.99 -2.24 -12.87
C PRO A 63 -17.66 -1.53 -13.20
N ALA A 64 -17.02 -0.92 -12.20
CA ALA A 64 -15.71 -0.30 -12.37
C ALA A 64 -14.60 -1.33 -12.64
N GLY A 65 -14.65 -2.49 -11.94
CA GLY A 65 -13.72 -3.59 -12.16
C GLY A 65 -13.82 -4.19 -13.57
N LEU A 66 -15.04 -4.38 -14.07
CA LEU A 66 -15.29 -4.86 -15.43
C LEU A 66 -14.87 -3.85 -16.50
N LEU A 67 -15.08 -2.55 -16.26
CA LEU A 67 -14.57 -1.49 -17.15
C LEU A 67 -13.03 -1.50 -17.20
N MET A 68 -12.36 -1.67 -16.06
CA MET A 68 -10.91 -1.79 -16.01
C MET A 68 -10.44 -3.07 -16.73
N LEU A 69 -11.07 -4.21 -16.50
CA LEU A 69 -10.78 -5.46 -17.20
C LEU A 69 -10.89 -5.29 -18.73
N LYS A 70 -11.99 -4.71 -19.22
CA LYS A 70 -12.19 -4.44 -20.65
C LYS A 70 -11.09 -3.54 -21.21
N ARG A 71 -10.70 -2.49 -20.48
CA ARG A 71 -9.59 -1.60 -20.86
C ARG A 71 -8.25 -2.35 -20.96
N ARG A 72 -7.91 -3.16 -19.94
CA ARG A 72 -6.64 -3.90 -19.90
C ARG A 72 -6.56 -4.96 -21.01
N ILE A 73 -7.66 -5.65 -21.30
CA ILE A 73 -7.76 -6.59 -22.43
C ILE A 73 -7.62 -5.85 -23.76
N GLY A 74 -8.33 -4.73 -23.93
CA GLY A 74 -8.26 -3.92 -25.15
C GLY A 74 -6.86 -3.40 -25.46
N ASN A 75 -6.05 -3.12 -24.44
CA ASN A 75 -4.66 -2.69 -24.62
C ASN A 75 -3.70 -3.79 -25.13
N GLN A 76 -4.11 -5.07 -25.09
CA GLN A 76 -3.29 -6.19 -25.59
C GLN A 76 -3.67 -6.63 -27.01
N ASP A 77 -4.78 -6.12 -27.55
CA ASP A 77 -5.42 -6.43 -28.86
C ASP A 77 -4.82 -7.62 -29.62
N ARG A 78 -5.38 -8.83 -29.37
CA ARG A 78 -4.93 -10.08 -30.01
C ARG A 78 -6.03 -10.67 -30.88
N ALA A 79 -5.65 -11.10 -32.08
CA ALA A 79 -6.57 -11.74 -33.04
C ALA A 79 -6.96 -13.18 -32.65
N GLN A 80 -6.12 -13.87 -31.86
CA GLN A 80 -6.33 -15.26 -31.45
C GLN A 80 -6.67 -15.34 -29.97
N CYS A 81 -7.31 -16.45 -29.58
CA CYS A 81 -7.57 -16.78 -28.18
C CYS A 81 -6.26 -16.80 -27.37
N TRP A 82 -6.27 -16.21 -26.17
CA TRP A 82 -5.10 -16.15 -25.31
C TRP A 82 -5.44 -16.20 -23.83
N ARG A 83 -4.40 -16.43 -23.02
CA ARG A 83 -4.47 -16.29 -21.56
C ARG A 83 -4.18 -14.83 -21.18
N PHE A 84 -5.19 -14.14 -20.65
CA PHE A 84 -5.03 -12.84 -20.04
C PHE A 84 -4.53 -12.98 -18.60
N GLY A 85 -3.56 -12.14 -18.21
CA GLY A 85 -2.98 -12.12 -16.88
C GLY A 85 -2.09 -13.33 -16.57
N ASP A 86 -0.92 -13.07 -15.99
CA ASP A 86 -0.02 -14.11 -15.48
C ASP A 86 0.24 -13.86 -14.00
N LEU A 87 -0.54 -14.53 -13.14
CA LEU A 87 -0.47 -14.34 -11.69
C LEU A 87 0.77 -14.98 -11.05
N SER A 88 1.68 -15.58 -11.83
CA SER A 88 3.01 -15.96 -11.35
C SER A 88 3.97 -14.77 -11.25
N LEU A 89 3.65 -13.66 -11.91
CA LEU A 89 4.47 -12.45 -11.88
C LEU A 89 4.30 -11.66 -10.56
N PRO A 90 5.30 -10.87 -10.15
CA PRO A 90 5.22 -10.04 -8.95
C PRO A 90 4.10 -9.01 -9.02
N ALA A 91 3.57 -8.63 -7.85
CA ALA A 91 2.46 -7.68 -7.71
C ALA A 91 2.68 -6.36 -8.46
N LYS A 92 3.91 -5.83 -8.49
CA LYS A 92 4.26 -4.60 -9.23
C LYS A 92 4.00 -4.69 -10.73
N VAL A 93 4.15 -5.88 -11.32
CA VAL A 93 3.83 -6.13 -12.73
C VAL A 93 2.32 -6.29 -12.90
N LEU A 94 1.68 -7.05 -12.01
CA LEU A 94 0.24 -7.27 -12.07
C LEU A 94 -0.56 -5.96 -11.97
N ASP A 95 -0.10 -5.01 -11.15
CA ASP A 95 -0.70 -3.68 -10.99
C ASP A 95 -0.81 -2.93 -12.33
N ASP A 96 0.21 -3.10 -13.17
CA ASP A 96 0.30 -2.46 -14.48
C ASP A 96 -0.41 -3.26 -15.58
N THR A 97 -0.56 -4.59 -15.45
CA THR A 97 -1.00 -5.45 -16.55
C THR A 97 -2.42 -5.99 -16.41
N CYS A 98 -2.81 -6.47 -15.23
CA CYS A 98 -4.04 -7.25 -15.06
C CYS A 98 -4.76 -7.03 -13.72
N GLN A 99 -4.38 -6.00 -12.97
CA GLN A 99 -5.18 -5.48 -11.86
C GLN A 99 -6.45 -4.83 -12.40
N VAL A 100 -7.58 -5.16 -11.76
CA VAL A 100 -8.91 -4.73 -12.20
C VAL A 100 -9.68 -4.01 -11.11
N ASN A 101 -9.51 -4.38 -9.84
CA ASN A 101 -10.28 -3.79 -8.75
C ASN A 101 -9.48 -3.73 -7.44
N PHE A 102 -9.97 -3.00 -6.45
CA PHE A 102 -9.33 -2.85 -5.15
C PHE A 102 -10.36 -2.54 -4.06
N SER A 103 -9.93 -2.67 -2.81
CA SER A 103 -10.66 -2.23 -1.63
C SER A 103 -9.70 -1.57 -0.66
N VAL A 104 -10.17 -0.56 0.05
CA VAL A 104 -9.44 0.11 1.13
C VAL A 104 -10.09 -0.32 2.44
N PHE A 105 -9.26 -0.62 3.43
CA PHE A 105 -9.68 -1.10 4.74
C PHE A 105 -8.73 -0.62 5.83
N GLY A 106 -9.14 -0.74 7.08
CA GLY A 106 -8.51 -0.04 8.20
C GLY A 106 -9.30 1.22 8.54
N ARG A 107 -9.49 1.46 9.84
CA ARG A 107 -10.16 2.66 10.36
C ARG A 107 -9.46 3.10 11.63
N TRP A 108 -9.58 4.37 11.98
CA TRP A 108 -9.05 4.90 13.24
C TRP A 108 -9.61 4.18 14.49
N SER A 109 -10.81 3.60 14.40
CA SER A 109 -11.42 2.82 15.48
C SER A 109 -10.95 1.36 15.57
N ASP A 110 -10.09 0.90 14.65
CA ASP A 110 -9.61 -0.48 14.66
C ASP A 110 -8.64 -0.71 15.82
N PRO A 111 -8.51 -1.96 16.31
CA PRO A 111 -7.52 -2.28 17.33
C PRO A 111 -6.11 -1.94 16.87
N LEU A 112 -5.34 -1.28 17.75
CA LEU A 112 -3.91 -1.06 17.58
C LEU A 112 -3.17 -2.39 17.79
N ASP A 113 -2.98 -3.12 16.71
CA ASP A 113 -2.18 -4.33 16.63
C ASP A 113 -1.05 -4.19 15.61
N ASP A 114 -0.24 -5.22 15.45
CA ASP A 114 0.95 -5.20 14.56
C ASP A 114 0.62 -4.79 13.13
N PHE A 115 -0.55 -5.16 12.59
CA PHE A 115 -0.91 -4.77 11.24
C PHE A 115 -1.31 -3.30 11.18
N TYR A 116 -2.12 -2.82 12.13
CA TYR A 116 -2.49 -1.40 12.14
C TYR A 116 -1.26 -0.52 12.38
N GLY A 117 -0.33 -0.94 13.24
CA GLY A 117 0.95 -0.25 13.45
C GLY A 117 1.87 -0.26 12.22
N ALA A 118 1.81 -1.31 11.39
CA ALA A 118 2.65 -1.43 10.19
C ALA A 118 2.06 -0.75 8.94
N MET A 119 0.74 -0.84 8.75
CA MET A 119 0.06 -0.48 7.50
C MET A 119 -1.10 0.51 7.68
N GLY A 120 -1.54 0.82 8.91
CA GLY A 120 -2.65 1.74 9.16
C GLY A 120 -3.92 1.42 8.35
N GLU A 121 -4.37 2.42 7.57
CA GLU A 121 -5.35 2.22 6.50
C GLU A 121 -4.64 1.72 5.24
N ALA A 122 -4.98 0.52 4.80
CA ALA A 122 -4.29 -0.18 3.72
C ALA A 122 -5.22 -0.45 2.53
N GLN A 123 -4.61 -0.69 1.36
CA GLN A 123 -5.31 -1.09 0.16
C GLN A 123 -4.97 -2.53 -0.22
N ILE A 124 -6.00 -3.34 -0.43
CA ILE A 124 -5.89 -4.66 -1.07
C ILE A 124 -6.38 -4.57 -2.51
N LYS A 125 -5.62 -5.12 -3.44
CA LYS A 125 -5.91 -5.12 -4.87
C LYS A 125 -6.17 -6.53 -5.37
N VAL A 126 -6.91 -6.63 -6.47
CA VAL A 126 -7.15 -7.88 -7.19
C VAL A 126 -6.76 -7.76 -8.65
N ALA A 127 -5.90 -8.69 -9.06
CA ALA A 127 -5.58 -9.01 -10.44
C ALA A 127 -6.27 -10.31 -10.85
N VAL A 128 -6.50 -10.48 -12.15
CA VAL A 128 -7.24 -11.65 -12.66
C VAL A 128 -6.46 -12.35 -13.76
N SER A 129 -6.70 -13.65 -13.88
CA SER A 129 -6.24 -14.45 -15.01
C SER A 129 -7.36 -15.31 -15.56
N GLY A 130 -7.39 -15.44 -16.88
CA GLY A 130 -8.48 -16.08 -17.60
C GLY A 130 -8.21 -16.23 -19.07
N THR A 131 -9.11 -16.91 -19.76
CA THR A 131 -9.05 -17.07 -21.22
C THR A 131 -9.88 -15.99 -21.89
N VAL A 132 -9.33 -15.34 -22.91
CA VAL A 132 -10.02 -14.35 -23.74
C VAL A 132 -10.11 -14.88 -25.16
N THR A 133 -11.33 -14.92 -25.71
CA THR A 133 -11.61 -15.31 -27.09
C THR A 133 -12.22 -14.12 -27.83
N PRO A 134 -11.50 -13.48 -28.77
CA PRO A 134 -12.03 -12.44 -29.64
C PRO A 134 -13.28 -12.92 -30.40
N ARG A 135 -14.28 -12.04 -30.54
CA ARG A 135 -15.49 -12.29 -31.34
C ARG A 135 -15.68 -11.29 -32.47
N GLY A 136 -14.78 -10.33 -32.61
CA GLY A 136 -14.83 -9.25 -33.59
C GLY A 136 -14.27 -7.95 -32.99
N PRO A 137 -14.32 -6.84 -33.73
CA PRO A 137 -13.82 -5.55 -33.25
C PRO A 137 -14.52 -5.15 -31.94
N GLY A 138 -13.74 -5.01 -30.86
CA GLY A 138 -14.24 -4.57 -29.54
C GLY A 138 -15.08 -5.58 -28.76
N SER A 139 -15.30 -6.79 -29.31
CA SER A 139 -16.10 -7.85 -28.68
C SER A 139 -15.26 -9.07 -28.31
N ALA A 140 -15.48 -9.59 -27.10
CA ALA A 140 -14.75 -10.75 -26.60
C ALA A 140 -15.59 -11.58 -25.63
N LYS A 141 -15.41 -12.90 -25.69
CA LYS A 141 -15.79 -13.81 -24.61
C LYS A 141 -14.62 -13.94 -23.64
N VAL A 142 -14.87 -13.74 -22.35
CA VAL A 142 -13.86 -13.80 -21.29
C VAL A 142 -14.28 -14.78 -20.21
N GLU A 143 -13.36 -15.67 -19.84
CA GLU A 143 -13.57 -16.69 -18.80
C GLU A 143 -12.45 -16.56 -17.76
N ILE A 144 -12.73 -15.81 -16.67
CA ILE A 144 -11.79 -15.61 -15.56
C ILE A 144 -11.89 -16.80 -14.62
N ASP A 145 -10.78 -17.50 -14.38
CA ASP A 145 -10.75 -18.69 -13.52
C ASP A 145 -9.77 -18.57 -12.33
N GLU A 146 -9.02 -17.48 -12.24
CA GLU A 146 -8.07 -17.24 -11.16
C GLU A 146 -8.01 -15.77 -10.76
N LEU A 147 -7.91 -15.52 -9.45
CA LEU A 147 -7.72 -14.21 -8.84
C LEU A 147 -6.38 -14.16 -8.11
N GLY A 148 -5.71 -13.01 -8.13
CA GLY A 148 -4.49 -12.74 -7.38
C GLY A 148 -4.67 -11.50 -6.52
N PHE A 149 -4.49 -11.65 -5.20
CA PHE A 149 -4.65 -10.58 -4.22
C PHE A 149 -3.29 -10.14 -3.68
N TYR A 150 -3.12 -8.85 -3.48
CA TYR A 150 -1.91 -8.28 -2.88
C TYR A 150 -2.22 -6.94 -2.22
N LEU A 151 -1.42 -6.57 -1.23
CA LEU A 151 -1.46 -5.27 -0.59
C LEU A 151 -0.62 -4.28 -1.39
N ARG A 152 -1.06 -3.03 -1.38
CA ARG A 152 -0.33 -1.88 -1.90
C ARG A 152 -0.48 -0.73 -0.93
N ASP A 153 0.63 -0.12 -0.57
CA ASP A 153 0.64 1.04 0.29
C ASP A 153 1.84 1.95 0.00
N SER A 154 1.84 3.15 0.56
CA SER A 154 2.96 4.08 0.54
C SER A 154 3.40 4.37 1.96
N TYR A 155 4.63 4.01 2.28
CA TYR A 155 5.26 4.38 3.54
C TYR A 155 5.86 5.77 3.35
N ASP A 156 5.05 6.83 3.55
CA ASP A 156 5.43 8.21 3.24
C ASP A 156 4.96 9.23 4.27
N PHE A 157 5.74 10.30 4.45
CA PHE A 157 5.51 11.32 5.47
C PHE A 157 5.25 12.67 4.80
N ASN A 158 4.36 12.65 3.81
CA ASN A 158 3.97 13.84 3.06
C ASN A 158 2.64 14.36 3.57
N ASP A 159 2.61 15.64 3.95
CA ASP A 159 1.36 16.31 4.31
C ASP A 159 0.49 16.65 3.08
N GLY A 160 0.96 16.34 1.87
CA GLY A 160 0.24 16.63 0.62
C GLY A 160 -0.11 18.12 0.52
N ASN A 161 -1.42 18.40 0.38
CA ASN A 161 -1.97 19.76 0.39
C ASN A 161 -2.58 20.15 1.75
N SER A 162 -2.38 19.34 2.79
CA SER A 162 -2.91 19.62 4.13
C SER A 162 -2.14 20.77 4.77
N PHE A 163 -2.88 21.70 5.37
CA PHE A 163 -2.31 22.75 6.22
C PHE A 163 -1.92 22.22 7.61
N ILE A 164 -2.31 20.98 7.95
CA ILE A 164 -2.03 20.34 9.24
C ILE A 164 -1.19 19.09 8.99
N SER A 165 -0.05 19.00 9.67
CA SER A 165 0.83 17.85 9.57
C SER A 165 0.21 16.62 10.26
N GLN A 166 0.22 15.47 9.57
CA GLN A 166 -0.43 14.27 10.10
C GLN A 166 0.27 13.82 11.41
N PRO A 167 -0.48 13.55 12.49
CA PRO A 167 0.10 13.01 13.71
C PRO A 167 0.49 11.53 13.49
N LEU A 168 1.71 11.20 13.92
CA LEU A 168 2.31 9.86 13.89
C LEU A 168 2.22 9.16 15.25
N GLY A 169 1.53 9.78 16.21
CA GLY A 169 1.32 9.27 17.56
C GLY A 169 2.03 10.08 18.64
N CYS A 170 1.75 9.74 19.89
CA CYS A 170 2.48 10.27 21.04
C CYS A 170 3.57 9.28 21.46
N TRP A 171 4.77 9.76 21.66
CA TRP A 171 5.94 8.96 21.96
C TRP A 171 6.65 9.51 23.20
N GLY A 172 6.97 8.61 24.14
CA GLY A 172 7.87 8.86 25.27
C GLY A 172 9.06 7.90 25.21
N PHE A 173 9.93 7.95 26.21
CA PHE A 173 11.15 7.14 26.23
C PHE A 173 10.89 5.62 26.32
N ASP A 174 9.76 5.19 26.89
CA ASP A 174 9.36 3.77 26.89
C ASP A 174 8.40 3.37 25.74
N GLY A 175 8.34 4.18 24.67
CA GLY A 175 7.54 3.90 23.48
C GLY A 175 6.25 4.74 23.39
N MET A 176 5.18 4.15 22.85
CA MET A 176 3.94 4.90 22.57
C MET A 176 3.21 5.29 23.87
N GLN A 177 3.22 6.59 24.20
CA GLN A 177 2.65 7.13 25.42
C GLN A 177 2.04 8.51 25.19
N CYS A 178 0.73 8.63 25.36
CA CYS A 178 0.03 9.93 25.40
C CYS A 178 -0.22 10.39 26.84
N GLY A 179 -0.41 11.69 27.06
CA GLY A 179 -0.80 12.23 28.36
C GLY A 179 -0.99 13.74 28.38
N ILE A 180 -1.35 14.27 29.55
CA ILE A 180 -1.70 15.69 29.77
C ILE A 180 -0.49 16.63 29.51
N ARG A 181 0.74 16.12 29.62
CA ARG A 181 1.99 16.86 29.39
C ARG A 181 2.73 16.42 28.13
N THR A 182 2.00 16.25 27.02
CA THR A 182 2.61 15.89 25.74
C THR A 182 2.97 17.17 24.98
N SER A 183 4.26 17.39 24.71
CA SER A 183 4.76 18.51 23.91
C SER A 183 4.50 18.29 22.43
N MET A 184 4.24 19.35 21.68
CA MET A 184 4.24 19.34 20.21
C MET A 184 5.56 19.86 19.63
N ASP A 185 6.45 20.42 20.46
CA ASP A 185 7.78 20.83 20.03
C ASP A 185 8.75 19.66 20.23
N VAL A 186 9.04 18.96 19.13
CA VAL A 186 9.91 17.79 19.11
C VAL A 186 11.34 18.20 18.81
N PRO A 187 12.29 18.00 19.74
CA PRO A 187 13.70 18.32 19.49
C PRO A 187 14.29 17.35 18.46
N ILE A 188 14.81 17.90 17.35
CA ILE A 188 15.46 17.14 16.25
C ILE A 188 16.98 16.96 16.51
N SER A 189 17.46 17.46 17.63
CA SER A 189 18.87 17.42 18.05
C SER A 189 18.95 17.03 19.51
N GLU A 190 20.11 16.57 19.94
CA GLU A 190 20.41 16.48 21.37
C GLU A 190 20.24 17.86 22.02
N VAL A 191 19.47 17.89 23.11
CA VAL A 191 19.24 19.08 23.93
C VAL A 191 19.68 18.74 25.35
N VAL A 192 20.47 19.63 25.94
CA VAL A 192 20.80 19.55 27.37
C VAL A 192 19.76 20.36 28.12
N VAL A 193 19.12 19.74 29.11
CA VAL A 193 18.15 20.37 29.99
C VAL A 193 18.63 20.29 31.43
N ASP A 194 18.35 21.33 32.22
CA ASP A 194 18.67 21.38 33.65
C ASP A 194 17.48 20.88 34.47
N GLU A 195 17.16 19.59 34.29
CA GLU A 195 16.06 18.90 34.96
C GLU A 195 16.49 17.53 35.49
N ASP A 196 15.85 17.06 36.57
CA ASP A 196 16.13 15.74 37.13
C ASP A 196 15.87 14.64 36.08
N PRO A 197 16.74 13.61 35.95
CA PRO A 197 16.57 12.55 34.97
C PRO A 197 15.21 11.86 35.00
N SER A 198 14.59 11.71 36.19
CA SER A 198 13.26 11.10 36.31
C SER A 198 12.15 11.95 35.66
N VAL A 199 12.33 13.27 35.62
CA VAL A 199 11.41 14.20 34.95
C VAL A 199 11.58 14.08 33.43
N VAL A 200 12.83 14.05 32.95
CA VAL A 200 13.15 13.91 31.53
C VAL A 200 12.62 12.60 30.96
N GLN A 201 12.76 11.48 31.69
CA GLN A 201 12.18 10.18 31.28
C GLN A 201 10.64 10.24 31.14
N GLY A 202 9.99 11.16 31.84
CA GLY A 202 8.54 11.40 31.74
C GLY A 202 8.11 12.26 30.55
N TYR A 203 9.05 12.79 29.75
CA TYR A 203 8.73 13.60 28.58
C TYR A 203 7.99 12.80 27.51
N LYS A 204 7.02 13.47 26.87
CA LYS A 204 6.16 12.90 25.85
C LYS A 204 6.02 13.89 24.72
N TYR A 205 6.01 13.38 23.48
CA TYR A 205 6.00 14.19 22.27
C TYR A 205 4.91 13.71 21.33
N VAL A 206 4.11 14.63 20.79
CA VAL A 206 3.28 14.37 19.61
C VAL A 206 4.19 14.52 18.41
N VAL A 207 4.52 13.41 17.75
CA VAL A 207 5.37 13.42 16.57
C VAL A 207 4.48 13.55 15.34
N GLN A 208 4.87 14.41 14.39
CA GLN A 208 4.15 14.64 13.14
C GLN A 208 5.06 14.37 11.93
N ASN A 209 4.47 14.31 10.74
CA ASN A 209 5.23 14.18 9.48
C ASN A 209 6.33 15.23 9.35
N PHE A 210 6.04 16.49 9.71
CA PHE A 210 7.01 17.59 9.62
C PHE A 210 8.22 17.38 10.53
N ASP A 211 8.05 16.83 11.74
CA ASP A 211 9.17 16.50 12.62
C ASP A 211 10.08 15.46 11.98
N PHE A 212 9.49 14.43 11.38
CA PHE A 212 10.25 13.45 10.61
C PHE A 212 10.98 14.09 9.42
N ARG A 213 10.34 15.03 8.70
CA ARG A 213 10.99 15.72 7.58
C ARG A 213 12.20 16.54 8.02
N ARG A 214 12.07 17.29 9.11
CA ARG A 214 13.22 18.00 9.71
C ARG A 214 14.33 17.05 10.11
N TRP A 215 13.98 15.91 10.72
CA TRP A 215 14.96 14.88 11.08
C TRP A 215 15.65 14.31 9.83
N SER A 216 14.90 14.02 8.78
CA SER A 216 15.41 13.47 7.52
C SER A 216 16.38 14.42 6.83
N GLU A 217 16.01 15.71 6.72
CA GLU A 217 16.83 16.77 6.15
C GLU A 217 18.13 16.96 6.93
N LYS A 218 18.07 16.93 8.26
CA LYS A 218 19.27 17.08 9.10
C LYS A 218 20.21 15.88 8.97
N ASN A 219 19.66 14.67 9.01
CA ASN A 219 20.47 13.45 9.07
C ASN A 219 20.82 12.89 7.69
N GLN A 220 20.28 13.47 6.61
CA GLN A 220 20.42 13.00 5.24
C GLN A 220 20.05 11.51 5.11
N LYS A 221 18.92 11.15 5.73
CA LYS A 221 18.41 9.78 5.88
C LYS A 221 16.89 9.77 5.95
N GLY A 222 16.25 8.61 5.82
CA GLY A 222 14.79 8.49 5.97
C GLY A 222 14.06 8.75 4.66
N GLY A 223 13.84 7.71 3.86
CA GLY A 223 13.33 7.83 2.50
C GLY A 223 11.92 7.28 2.29
N ASP A 224 11.13 8.00 1.48
CA ASP A 224 9.92 7.59 0.78
C ASP A 224 9.99 6.16 0.17
N PHE A 225 9.04 5.24 0.38
CA PHE A 225 8.93 4.07 -0.52
C PHE A 225 7.53 3.48 -0.61
N MET A 226 7.24 2.86 -1.76
CA MET A 226 6.04 2.06 -1.96
C MET A 226 6.23 0.68 -1.32
N VAL A 227 5.16 0.13 -0.76
CA VAL A 227 5.14 -1.23 -0.22
C VAL A 227 4.14 -2.05 -1.02
N LEU A 228 4.58 -3.23 -1.45
CA LEU A 228 3.74 -4.26 -2.03
C LEU A 228 3.92 -5.56 -1.26
N SER A 229 2.89 -6.39 -1.22
CA SER A 229 3.06 -7.78 -0.79
C SER A 229 3.26 -8.74 -1.97
N ASN A 230 3.68 -9.95 -1.65
CA ASN A 230 3.62 -11.07 -2.59
C ASN A 230 2.16 -11.41 -2.95
N VAL A 231 1.96 -12.09 -4.07
CA VAL A 231 0.60 -12.37 -4.59
C VAL A 231 0.01 -13.61 -3.91
N HIS A 232 -1.17 -13.46 -3.32
CA HIS A 232 -2.01 -14.56 -2.85
C HIS A 232 -2.98 -14.99 -3.94
N ARG A 233 -2.78 -16.18 -4.50
CA ARG A 233 -3.55 -16.70 -5.63
C ARG A 233 -4.71 -17.58 -5.17
N VAL A 234 -5.87 -17.38 -5.79
CA VAL A 234 -7.09 -18.15 -5.53
C VAL A 234 -7.68 -18.60 -6.86
N ARG A 235 -7.79 -19.92 -7.04
CA ARG A 235 -8.50 -20.49 -8.18
C ARG A 235 -10.00 -20.50 -7.92
N LEU A 236 -10.78 -20.03 -8.89
CA LEU A 236 -12.23 -20.03 -8.80
C LEU A 236 -12.76 -21.45 -9.04
N PRO A 237 -13.81 -21.88 -8.32
CA PRO A 237 -14.41 -23.19 -8.53
C PRO A 237 -15.03 -23.32 -9.93
N PHE A 238 -15.54 -22.20 -10.46
CA PHE A 238 -16.06 -22.09 -11.82
C PHE A 238 -15.57 -20.78 -12.45
N PRO A 239 -15.21 -20.79 -13.75
CA PRO A 239 -14.85 -19.56 -14.44
C PRO A 239 -16.03 -18.57 -14.46
N VAL A 240 -15.75 -17.32 -14.13
CA VAL A 240 -16.70 -16.21 -14.34
C VAL A 240 -16.69 -15.87 -15.82
N ARG A 241 -17.84 -16.12 -16.47
CA ARG A 241 -18.04 -15.87 -17.89
C ARG A 241 -18.59 -14.47 -18.11
N LEU A 242 -17.93 -13.73 -18.97
CA LEU A 242 -18.28 -12.37 -19.36
C LEU A 242 -18.27 -12.28 -20.87
N GLU A 243 -19.21 -11.51 -21.42
CA GLU A 243 -19.28 -11.23 -22.85
C GLU A 243 -19.63 -9.77 -23.05
N TRP A 244 -18.97 -9.12 -24.01
CA TRP A 244 -19.22 -7.74 -24.41
C TRP A 244 -18.78 -7.47 -25.84
#